data_AF-A0AA42YS70-F1
#
_entry.id   AF-A0AA42YS70-F1
#
_cell.length_a   1.000
_cell.length_b   1.000
_cell.length_c   1.000
_cell.angle_alpha   90.00
_cell.angle_beta   90.00
_cell.angle_gamma   90.00
#
_symmetry.space_group_name_H-M   'P 1'
#
loop_
_entity.id
_entity.type
_entity.pdbx_description
1 polymer ?
#
loop_
_entity_poly.entity_id
_entity_poly.type
_entity_poly.pdbx_seq_one_letter_code
_entity_poly.pdbx_strand_id
1 'polypeptide(L)' 'MTEEDNLKESTEGTVTARTCDCCGHHEIGMMTQGGKFIRLRPGMKIMITEQK' A
#
# COMPACT_ATOMS: atom_id res chain seq x y z
N MET A 1 10.63 -10.54 -28.27
CA MET A 1 9.59 -10.37 -27.24
C MET A 1 10.15 -11.02 -25.99
N THR A 2 10.73 -10.24 -25.08
CA THR A 2 11.46 -10.76 -23.92
C THR A 2 10.51 -10.87 -22.73
N GLU A 3 10.49 -12.04 -22.11
CA GLU A 3 9.57 -12.50 -21.05
C GLU A 3 9.92 -11.95 -19.65
N GLU A 4 10.41 -10.71 -19.53
CA GLU A 4 11.00 -10.21 -18.26
C GLU A 4 10.48 -8.83 -17.80
N ASP A 5 9.24 -8.45 -18.17
CA ASP A 5 8.62 -7.18 -17.76
C ASP A 5 7.45 -7.36 -16.76
N ASN A 6 7.40 -8.47 -16.01
CA ASN A 6 6.21 -8.78 -15.20
C ASN A 6 6.43 -9.42 -13.84
N LEU A 7 7.58 -9.17 -13.19
CA LEU A 7 7.65 -9.25 -11.74
C LEU A 7 7.43 -7.84 -11.17
N LYS A 8 6.21 -7.33 -11.28
CA LYS A 8 5.77 -6.29 -10.34
C LYS A 8 5.70 -6.97 -8.98
N GLU A 9 6.80 -6.93 -8.23
CA GLU A 9 6.86 -7.44 -6.87
C GLU A 9 5.64 -6.90 -6.10
N SER A 10 4.73 -7.80 -5.74
CA SER A 10 3.56 -7.46 -4.95
C SER A 10 4.03 -6.94 -3.60
N THR A 11 3.76 -5.66 -3.32
CA THR A 11 4.11 -5.06 -2.03
C THR A 11 3.00 -5.33 -1.04
N GLU A 12 3.29 -6.10 0.01
CA GLU A 12 2.36 -6.41 1.10
C GLU A 12 2.62 -5.53 2.33
N GLY A 13 1.58 -5.38 3.16
CA GLY A 13 1.64 -4.58 4.37
C GLY A 13 0.34 -4.57 5.15
N THR A 14 0.36 -3.93 6.31
CA THR A 14 -0.82 -3.81 7.18
C THR A 14 -1.55 -2.51 6.87
N VAL A 15 -2.87 -2.59 6.67
CA VAL A 15 -3.72 -1.41 6.50
C VAL A 15 -3.68 -0.58 7.79
N THR A 16 -3.43 0.73 7.65
CA THR A 16 -3.32 1.65 8.78
C THR A 16 -3.81 3.04 8.41
N ALA A 17 -4.14 3.83 9.44
CA ALA A 17 -4.48 5.24 9.30
C ALA A 17 -3.38 6.11 9.92
N ARG A 18 -3.09 7.24 9.30
CA ARG A 18 -2.23 8.28 9.89
C ARG A 18 -2.78 9.67 9.60
N THR A 19 -2.46 10.60 10.48
CA THR A 19 -2.71 12.03 10.24
C THR A 19 -1.58 12.58 9.38
N CYS A 20 -1.92 13.39 8.37
CA CYS A 20 -0.92 14.05 7.55
C CYS A 20 -0.23 15.16 8.33
N ASP A 21 1.10 15.09 8.44
CA ASP A 21 1.90 16.10 9.15
C ASP A 21 1.84 17.50 8.50
N CYS A 22 1.47 17.58 7.22
CA CYS A 22 1.42 18.84 6.49
C CYS A 22 0.14 19.65 6.75
N CYS A 23 -1.03 19.01 6.77
CA CYS A 23 -2.33 19.71 6.85
C CYS A 23 -3.37 19.03 7.75
N GLY A 24 -2.99 17.98 8.47
CA GLY A 24 -3.82 17.39 9.53
C GLY A 24 -4.99 16.53 9.06
N HIS A 25 -5.15 16.27 7.76
CA HIS A 25 -6.21 15.38 7.29
C HIS A 25 -5.84 13.91 7.55
N HIS A 26 -6.88 13.10 7.76
CA HIS A 26 -6.72 11.67 7.96
C HIS A 26 -6.48 10.95 6.63
N GLU A 27 -5.49 10.06 6.61
CA GLU A 27 -5.12 9.27 5.45
C GLU A 27 -5.17 7.79 5.77
N ILE A 28 -5.70 7.00 4.84
CA ILE A 28 -5.68 5.54 4.91
C ILE A 28 -4.61 5.03 3.93
N GLY A 29 -3.82 4.07 4.39
CA GLY A 29 -2.72 3.50 3.63
C GLY A 29 -2.39 2.07 4.08
N MET A 30 -1.29 1.55 3.57
CA MET A 30 -0.64 0.36 4.12
C MET A 30 0.78 0.70 4.59
N MET A 31 1.18 0.12 5.71
CA MET A 31 2.58 0.09 6.14
C MET A 31 3.22 -1.20 5.69
N THR A 32 4.29 -1.10 4.89
CA THR A 32 5.08 -2.28 4.50
C THR A 32 5.92 -2.77 5.67
N GLN A 33 6.41 -4.00 5.61
CA GLN A 33 7.34 -4.54 6.62
C GLN A 33 8.63 -3.70 6.75
N GLY A 34 9.05 -3.03 5.68
CA GLY A 34 10.18 -2.09 5.68
C GLY A 34 9.85 -0.70 6.26
N GLY A 35 8.66 -0.49 6.84
CA GLY A 35 8.27 0.78 7.46
C GLY A 35 7.87 1.88 6.48
N LYS A 36 7.69 1.56 5.20
CA LYS A 36 7.25 2.53 4.19
C LYS A 36 5.72 2.64 4.21
N PHE A 37 5.22 3.86 4.34
CA PHE A 37 3.79 4.14 4.19
C PHE A 37 3.42 4.34 2.72
N ILE A 38 2.43 3.59 2.25
CA ILE A 38 1.87 3.71 0.91
C ILE A 38 0.40 4.12 1.05
N ARG A 39 0.07 5.34 0.59
CA ARG A 39 -1.30 5.88 0.63
C ARG A 39 -2.21 5.09 -0.31
N LEU A 40 -3.39 4.69 0.17
CA LEU A 40 -4.45 4.13 -0.66
C LEU A 40 -5.28 5.27 -1.25
N ARG A 41 -5.49 5.24 -2.57
CA ARG A 41 -6.26 6.25 -3.31
C ARG A 41 -7.48 5.60 -3.97
N PRO A 42 -8.57 6.36 -4.16
CA PRO A 42 -9.70 5.90 -4.96
C PRO A 42 -9.25 5.39 -6.34
N GLY A 43 -9.80 4.25 -6.77
CA GLY A 43 -9.48 3.63 -8.05
C GLY A 43 -8.26 2.70 -8.05
N MET A 44 -7.52 2.58 -6.94
CA MET A 44 -6.48 1.57 -6.83
C MET A 44 -7.05 0.16 -6.80
N LYS A 45 -6.40 -0.77 -7.51
CA LYS A 45 -6.66 -2.21 -7.40
C LYS A 45 -5.87 -2.77 -6.23
N ILE A 46 -6.53 -3.57 -5.38
CA ILE A 46 -5.92 -4.21 -4.21
C ILE A 46 -6.23 -5.70 -4.21
N MET A 47 -5.37 -6.45 -3.53
CA MET A 47 -5.61 -7.85 -3.16
C MET A 47 -5.68 -7.91 -1.64
N ILE A 48 -6.72 -8.56 -1.10
CA ILE A 48 -6.90 -8.75 0.34
C ILE A 48 -6.63 -10.22 0.64
N THR A 49 -5.80 -10.48 1.65
CA THR A 49 -5.56 -11.80 2.19
C THR A 49 -6.07 -11.84 3.64
N GLU A 50 -6.71 -12.93 4.04
CA GLU A 50 -7.17 -13.11 5.41
C GLU A 50 -5.99 -13.53 6.30
N GLN A 51 -5.76 -12.82 7.40
CA GLN A 51 -4.89 -13.28 8.48
C GLN A 51 -5.77 -13.90 9.56
N LYS A 52 -5.58 -15.20 9.83
CA LYS A 52 -6.25 -15.95 10.92
C LYS A 52 -5.71 -15.57 12.29
#